data_AF-A0A6H1P7R9-F1
#
_entry.id   AF-A0A6H1P7R9-F1
#
_cell.length_a   1.000
_cell.length_b   1.000
_cell.length_c   1.000
_cell.angle_alpha   90.00
_cell.angle_beta   90.00
_cell.angle_gamma   90.00
#
_symmetry.space_group_name_H-M   'P 1'
#
loop_
_entity.id
_entity.type
_entity.pdbx_description
1 polymer ?
#
loop_
_entity_poly.entity_id
_entity_poly.type
_entity_poly.pdbx_seq_one_letter_code
_entity_poly.pdbx_strand_id
1 'polypeptide(L)' 'MSFNMNRINPNQTQVFFHDGRFETLTNEELDEFLLQMGLNDVNQSMEQNLTE' A
#
# COMPACT_ATOMS: atom_id res chain seq x y z
N MET A 1 -4.88 10.39 -7.13
CA MET A 1 -5.64 9.57 -6.16
C MET A 1 -4.71 9.24 -5.02
N SER A 2 -4.99 9.72 -3.82
CA SER A 2 -4.30 9.24 -2.62
C SER A 2 -4.98 7.97 -2.11
N PHE A 3 -4.24 7.10 -1.46
CA PHE A 3 -4.74 5.99 -0.64
C PHE A 3 -3.78 5.91 0.54
N ASN A 4 -4.20 5.29 1.63
CA ASN A 4 -3.29 4.98 2.72
C ASN A 4 -2.95 3.48 2.64
N MET A 5 -1.79 3.06 3.14
CA MET A 5 -1.51 1.64 3.29
C MET A 5 -0.96 1.37 4.68
N ASN A 6 -1.22 0.17 5.18
CA ASN A 6 -0.77 -0.30 6.47
C ASN A 6 -0.23 -1.71 6.33
N ARG A 7 1.06 -1.90 6.64
CA ARG A 7 1.66 -3.24 6.63
C ARG A 7 1.20 -4.00 7.87
N ILE A 8 0.35 -4.99 7.67
CA ILE A 8 -0.23 -5.77 8.78
C ILE A 8 0.66 -6.97 9.16
N ASN A 9 1.44 -7.48 8.20
CA ASN A 9 2.45 -8.51 8.44
C ASN A 9 3.52 -8.50 7.31
N PRO A 10 4.61 -9.28 7.41
CA PRO A 10 5.68 -9.26 6.41
C PRO A 10 5.27 -9.62 4.97
N ASN A 11 4.10 -10.26 4.80
CA ASN A 11 3.62 -10.75 3.52
C ASN A 11 2.34 -10.07 3.05
N GLN A 12 1.73 -9.19 3.85
CA GLN A 12 0.44 -8.58 3.56
C GLN A 12 0.39 -7.11 3.98
N THR A 13 -0.22 -6.31 3.12
CA THR A 13 -0.44 -4.88 3.30
C THR A 13 -1.91 -4.56 3.05
N GLN A 14 -2.51 -3.78 3.93
CA GLN A 14 -3.85 -3.24 3.73
C GLN A 14 -3.77 -1.91 3.01
N VAL A 15 -4.52 -1.75 1.92
CA VAL A 15 -4.68 -0.49 1.20
C VAL A 15 -6.05 0.08 1.54
N PHE A 16 -6.08 1.31 2.06
CA PHE A 16 -7.29 2.05 2.42
C PHE A 16 -7.64 3.06 1.34
N PHE A 17 -8.87 2.97 0.85
CA PHE A 17 -9.43 3.86 -0.15
C PHE A 17 -10.26 4.97 0.50
N HIS A 18 -10.45 6.08 -0.21
CA HIS A 18 -11.22 7.25 0.27
C HIS A 18 -12.70 6.97 0.54
N ASP A 19 -13.24 5.89 -0.03
CA ASP A 19 -14.61 5.45 0.20
C ASP A 19 -14.79 4.64 1.49
N GLY A 20 -13.72 4.49 2.28
CA GLY A 20 -13.71 3.74 3.53
C GLY A 20 -13.56 2.23 3.34
N ARG A 21 -13.38 1.74 2.11
CA ARG A 21 -13.02 0.35 1.86
C ARG A 21 -11.54 0.13 2.12
N PHE A 22 -11.20 -1.10 2.46
CA PHE A 22 -9.83 -1.56 2.50
C PHE A 22 -9.71 -2.90 1.79
N GLU A 23 -8.57 -3.13 1.15
CA GLU A 23 -8.20 -4.41 0.57
C GLU A 23 -6.91 -4.90 1.21
N THR A 24 -6.85 -6.19 1.52
CA THR A 24 -5.62 -6.82 2.02
C THR A 24 -4.93 -7.49 0.85
N LEU A 25 -3.78 -6.97 0.47
CA LEU A 25 -2.99 -7.44 -0.65
C LEU A 25 -1.75 -8.16 -0.14
N THR A 26 -1.38 -9.25 -0.79
CA THR A 26 -0.03 -9.83 -0.65
C THR A 26 1.02 -8.88 -1.23
N ASN A 27 2.30 -9.11 -0.93
CA ASN A 27 3.37 -8.29 -1.52
C ASN A 27 3.32 -8.30 -3.07
N GLU A 28 3.02 -9.46 -3.68
CA GLU A 28 2.91 -9.59 -5.14
C GLU A 28 1.72 -8.78 -5.69
N GLU A 29 0.53 -8.91 -5.08
CA GLU A 29 -0.66 -8.15 -5.47
C GLU A 29 -0.50 -6.65 -5.23
N LEU A 30 0.23 -6.26 -4.18
CA LEU A 30 0.52 -4.86 -3.87
C LEU A 30 1.41 -4.23 -4.93
N ASP A 31 2.46 -4.95 -5.37
CA ASP A 31 3.36 -4.48 -6.42
C ASP A 31 2.63 -4.31 -7.75
N GLU A 32 1.75 -5.25 -8.12
CA GLU A 32 0.89 -5.11 -9.29
C GLU A 32 -0.08 -3.92 -9.17
N PHE A 33 -0.69 -3.74 -8.00
CA PHE A 33 -1.57 -2.60 -7.72
C PHE A 33 -0.84 -1.25 -7.86
N LEU A 34 0.35 -1.14 -7.27
CA LEU A 34 1.21 0.05 -7.35
C LEU A 34 1.63 0.33 -8.80
N LEU A 35 1.99 -0.71 -9.55
CA LEU A 35 2.35 -0.61 -10.96
C LEU A 35 1.17 -0.09 -11.79
N GLN A 36 -0.04 -0.63 -11.58
CA GLN A 36 -1.25 -0.21 -12.28
C GLN A 36 -1.63 1.24 -11.98
N MET A 37 -1.35 1.71 -10.76
CA MET A 37 -1.57 3.10 -10.35
C MET A 37 -0.47 4.05 -10.84
N GLY A 38 0.60 3.54 -11.44
CA GLY A 38 1.77 4.32 -11.88
C GLY A 38 2.63 4.82 -10.72
N LEU A 39 2.60 4.13 -9.58
CA LEU A 39 3.18 4.53 -8.29
C LEU A 39 4.32 3.61 -7.84
N ASN A 40 5.18 3.20 -8.78
CA ASN A 40 6.33 2.33 -8.50
C ASN A 40 7.27 2.86 -7.38
N ASP A 41 7.31 4.18 -7.15
CA ASP A 41 8.18 4.81 -6.14
C ASP A 41 7.55 4.94 -4.73
N VAL A 42 6.26 4.64 -4.55
CA VAL A 42 5.58 4.86 -3.26
C VAL A 42 6.04 3.87 -2.18
N ASN A 43 6.56 2.70 -2.57
CA ASN A 43 7.12 1.72 -1.63
C ASN A 43 8.21 2.34 -0.72
N GLN A 44 9.04 3.25 -1.23
CA GLN A 44 10.09 3.90 -0.42
C GLN A 44 9.56 4.90 0.61
N SER A 45 8.41 5.53 0.35
CA SER A 45 7.81 6.53 1.25
C SER A 45 6.87 5.91 2.29
N MET A 46 6.37 4.70 2.00
CA MET A 46 5.62 3.85 2.94
C MET A 46 6.46 3.48 4.16
N GLU A 47 7.72 3.06 3.94
CA GLU A 47 8.65 2.68 5.01
C GLU A 47 9.05 3.88 5.89
N GLN A 48 9.00 5.10 5.37
CA GLN A 48 9.38 6.31 6.13
C GLN A 48 8.30 6.81 7.10
N ASN A 49 7.02 6.45 6.90
CA ASN A 49 5.92 6.86 7.79
C ASN A 49 5.69 5.92 8.98
N LEU A 50 6.49 4.86 9.14
CA LEU A 50 6.45 3.95 10.30
C LEU A 50 7.39 4.40 11.44
N THR A 51 8.02 5.57 11.31
CA THR A 51 8.89 6.19 12.32
C THR A 51 8.45 7.62 12.64
N GLU A 52 7.28 7.78 13.27
CA GLU A 52 6.99 8.87 14.23
C GLU A 52 6.13 8.34 15.38
#